data_AF-A0A3B8YRH5-F1
#
_entry.id   AF-A0A3B8YRH5-F1
#
_cell.length_a   1.000
_cell.length_b   1.000
_cell.length_c   1.000
_cell.angle_alpha   90.00
_cell.angle_beta   90.00
_cell.angle_gamma   90.00
#
_symmetry.space_group_name_H-M   'P 1'
#
loop_
_entity.id
_entity.type
_entity.pdbx_description
1 polymer ?
#
loop_
_entity_poly.entity_id
_entity_poly.type
_entity_poly.pdbx_seq_one_letter_code
_entity_poly.pdbx_strand_id
1 'polypeptide(L)'
;LQQIQPFAADKHFGVREICWMAVRSKITRQLNESIGILSQWTASENENIRRFTTESTRPRGVWCEHIEDLKHHPEQALPILEPLKSDKAKYVRDSVGNWLNDAGKTRPDFVVQLCKRWENESDTKETKYITKKALRTLSMK
;
A
#
# COMPACT_ATOMS: atom_id res chain seq x y z
N LEU A 1 14.36 8.88 -0.89
CA LEU A 1 12.92 9.09 -1.13
C LEU A 1 12.63 10.49 -1.65
N GLN A 2 13.07 11.57 -1.02
CA GLN A 2 12.83 12.94 -1.53
C GLN A 2 13.19 13.13 -3.02
N GLN A 3 14.35 12.65 -3.46
CA GLN A 3 14.77 12.75 -4.87
C GLN A 3 13.89 11.96 -5.86
N ILE A 4 13.19 10.91 -5.41
CA ILE A 4 12.32 10.11 -6.28
C ILE A 4 10.89 10.67 -6.37
N GLN A 5 10.52 11.57 -5.45
CA GLN A 5 9.14 12.08 -5.34
C GLN A 5 8.61 12.73 -6.63
N PRO A 6 9.39 13.54 -7.39
CA PRO A 6 8.90 14.09 -8.65
C PRO A 6 8.53 13.02 -9.67
N PHE A 7 9.28 11.92 -9.74
CA PHE A 7 9.01 10.79 -10.64
C PHE A 7 7.80 9.95 -10.17
N ALA A 8 7.56 9.90 -8.85
CA ALA A 8 6.34 9.30 -8.31
C ALA A 8 5.10 10.10 -8.73
N ALA A 9 5.23 11.42 -8.90
CA ALA A 9 4.17 12.32 -9.33
C ALA A 9 3.96 12.39 -10.85
N ASP A 10 4.84 11.75 -11.64
CA ASP A 10 4.90 11.91 -13.10
C ASP A 10 3.59 11.54 -13.79
N LYS A 11 3.26 12.24 -14.88
CA LYS A 11 2.03 12.00 -15.66
C LYS A 11 2.09 10.67 -16.42
N HIS A 12 3.28 10.26 -16.87
CA HIS A 12 3.48 9.02 -17.62
C HIS A 12 3.52 7.80 -16.69
N PHE A 13 2.60 6.85 -16.89
CA PHE A 13 2.48 5.69 -16.00
C PHE A 13 3.77 4.85 -15.93
N GLY A 14 4.47 4.67 -17.06
CA GLY A 14 5.72 3.92 -17.11
C GLY A 14 6.81 4.52 -16.22
N VAL A 15 6.90 5.86 -16.12
CA VAL A 15 7.85 6.51 -15.22
C VAL A 15 7.51 6.17 -13.77
N ARG A 16 6.21 6.22 -13.41
CA ARG A 16 5.75 5.88 -12.06
C ARG A 16 6.01 4.42 -11.69
N GLU A 17 5.89 3.48 -12.62
CA GLU A 17 6.20 2.07 -12.36
C GLU A 17 7.69 1.84 -12.14
N ILE A 18 8.54 2.37 -13.02
CA ILE A 18 10.01 2.27 -12.87
C ILE A 18 10.48 2.97 -11.60
N CYS A 19 9.85 4.09 -11.24
CA CYS A 19 10.16 4.90 -10.07
C CYS A 19 10.12 4.10 -8.76
N TRP A 20 9.04 3.35 -8.47
CA TRP A 20 8.97 2.58 -7.24
C TRP A 20 9.91 1.37 -7.27
N MET A 21 10.07 0.74 -8.44
CA MET A 21 10.99 -0.40 -8.61
C MET A 21 12.43 0.01 -8.32
N ALA A 22 12.87 1.17 -8.84
CA ALA A 22 14.23 1.67 -8.71
C ALA A 22 14.66 1.91 -7.25
N VAL A 23 13.71 2.26 -6.36
CA VAL A 23 14.04 2.55 -4.95
C VAL A 23 13.67 1.41 -4.00
N ARG A 24 12.98 0.36 -4.47
CA ARG A 24 12.45 -0.70 -3.61
C ARG A 24 13.52 -1.41 -2.78
N SER A 25 14.67 -1.73 -3.39
CA SER A 25 15.78 -2.37 -2.66
C SER A 25 16.27 -1.49 -1.49
N LYS A 26 16.32 -0.17 -1.69
CA LYS A 26 16.69 0.76 -0.62
C LYS A 26 15.60 0.88 0.45
N ILE A 27 14.33 0.94 0.05
CA ILE A 27 13.18 0.92 0.97
C ILE A 27 13.24 -0.33 1.85
N THR A 28 13.48 -1.49 1.24
CA THR A 28 13.55 -2.77 1.96
C THR A 28 14.67 -2.78 2.99
N ARG A 29 15.87 -2.28 2.64
CA ARG A 29 17.02 -2.20 3.57
C ARG A 29 16.85 -1.16 4.68
N GLN A 30 16.03 -0.13 4.47
CA GLN A 30 15.81 0.99 5.40
C GLN A 30 14.32 1.12 5.73
N LEU A 31 13.68 -0.01 6.04
CA LEU A 31 12.23 -0.12 6.06
C LEU A 31 11.57 0.85 7.05
N ASN A 32 12.04 0.88 8.30
CA ASN A 32 11.47 1.74 9.35
C ASN A 32 11.56 3.24 8.97
N GLU A 33 12.74 3.69 8.52
CA GLU A 33 12.95 5.07 8.08
C GLU A 33 12.08 5.39 6.85
N SER A 34 12.01 4.46 5.91
CA SER A 34 11.21 4.61 4.69
C SER A 34 9.73 4.70 5.00
N ILE A 35 9.21 3.89 5.92
CA ILE A 35 7.81 3.96 6.38
C ILE A 35 7.55 5.34 6.99
N GLY A 36 8.44 5.83 7.86
CA GLY A 36 8.29 7.16 8.45
C GLY A 36 8.15 8.27 7.41
N ILE A 37 8.96 8.24 6.35
CA ILE A 37 8.88 9.22 5.24
C ILE A 37 7.62 9.01 4.40
N LEU A 38 7.31 7.77 4.03
CA LEU A 38 6.17 7.44 3.17
C LEU A 38 4.83 7.71 3.86
N SER A 39 4.75 7.57 5.17
CA SER A 39 3.58 7.96 5.96
C SER A 39 3.25 9.45 5.84
N GLN A 40 4.25 10.32 5.71
CA GLN A 40 3.97 11.75 5.47
C GLN A 40 3.40 11.98 4.06
N TRP A 41 3.78 11.14 3.09
CA TRP A 41 3.35 11.27 1.70
C TRP A 41 1.90 10.86 1.48
N THR A 42 1.28 10.12 2.41
CA THR A 42 -0.15 9.76 2.32
C THR A 42 -1.06 10.98 2.42
N ALA A 43 -0.58 12.11 2.93
CA ALA A 43 -1.32 13.37 2.99
C ALA A 43 -1.18 14.23 1.72
N SER A 44 -0.39 13.79 0.73
CA SER A 44 -0.18 14.57 -0.51
C SER A 44 -1.49 14.77 -1.28
N GLU A 45 -1.69 15.96 -1.85
CA GLU A 45 -2.81 16.22 -2.77
C GLU A 45 -2.71 15.37 -4.05
N ASN A 46 -1.49 14.99 -4.45
CA ASN A 46 -1.25 14.20 -5.66
C ASN A 46 -1.49 12.70 -5.40
N GLU A 47 -2.49 12.13 -6.06
CA GLU A 47 -2.85 10.71 -5.92
C GLU A 47 -1.73 9.75 -6.33
N ASN A 48 -0.85 10.15 -7.26
CA ASN A 48 0.26 9.31 -7.70
C ASN A 48 1.32 9.18 -6.59
N ILE A 49 1.57 10.26 -5.84
CA ILE A 49 2.45 10.24 -4.67
C ILE A 49 1.84 9.35 -3.58
N ARG A 50 0.54 9.47 -3.31
CA ARG A 50 -0.14 8.60 -2.34
C ARG A 50 -0.08 7.13 -2.76
N ARG A 51 -0.37 6.81 -4.02
CA ARG A 51 -0.28 5.44 -4.57
C ARG A 51 1.14 4.86 -4.46
N PHE A 52 2.16 5.70 -4.66
CA PHE A 52 3.55 5.27 -4.55
C PHE A 52 3.87 4.68 -3.17
N THR A 53 3.30 5.22 -2.10
CA THR A 53 3.53 4.75 -0.73
C THR A 53 3.16 3.28 -0.54
N THR A 54 1.99 2.88 -1.06
CA THR A 54 1.54 1.49 -0.99
C THR A 54 2.21 0.61 -2.03
N GLU A 55 2.42 1.09 -3.26
CA GLU A 55 3.03 0.24 -4.29
C GLU A 55 4.47 -0.13 -3.96
N SER A 56 5.26 0.86 -3.52
CA SER A 56 6.68 0.66 -3.21
C SER A 56 6.91 -0.27 -2.02
N THR A 57 5.91 -0.43 -1.14
CA THR A 57 5.97 -1.21 0.10
C THR A 57 5.16 -2.51 0.05
N ARG A 58 4.64 -2.93 -1.13
CA ARG A 58 3.89 -4.20 -1.22
C ARG A 58 4.70 -5.38 -0.67
N PRO A 59 4.14 -6.25 0.19
CA PRO A 59 4.89 -7.35 0.79
C PRO A 59 5.20 -8.47 -0.23
N ARG A 60 4.30 -8.69 -1.20
CA ARG A 60 4.43 -9.76 -2.23
C ARG A 60 4.12 -9.26 -3.64
N GLY A 61 4.85 -8.24 -4.10
CA GLY A 61 4.70 -7.74 -5.47
C GLY A 61 5.07 -8.79 -6.52
N VAL A 62 4.34 -8.81 -7.64
CA VAL A 62 4.51 -9.83 -8.71
C VAL A 62 5.77 -9.59 -9.54
N TRP A 63 6.24 -8.35 -9.59
CA TRP A 63 7.36 -7.90 -10.43
C TRP A 63 8.63 -7.57 -9.64
N CYS A 64 8.67 -7.93 -8.36
CA CYS A 64 9.73 -7.49 -7.47
C CYS A 64 9.96 -8.47 -6.32
N GLU A 65 11.16 -8.37 -5.73
CA GLU A 65 11.50 -9.12 -4.53
C GLU A 65 10.52 -8.84 -3.40
N HIS A 66 10.18 -9.88 -2.64
CA HIS A 66 9.33 -9.77 -1.48
C HIS A 66 10.00 -8.95 -0.37
N ILE A 67 9.20 -8.18 0.38
CA ILE A 67 9.66 -7.54 1.61
C ILE A 67 9.31 -8.49 2.75
N GLU A 68 10.27 -9.34 3.14
CA GLU A 68 10.04 -10.40 4.13
C GLU A 68 9.55 -9.85 5.48
N ASP A 69 10.06 -8.71 5.93
CA ASP A 69 9.60 -8.09 7.17
C ASP A 69 8.11 -7.73 7.12
N LEU A 70 7.63 -7.14 6.01
CA LEU A 70 6.20 -6.80 5.85
C LEU A 70 5.32 -8.02 5.58
N LYS A 71 5.88 -9.14 5.12
CA LYS A 71 5.12 -10.41 5.02
C LYS A 71 4.79 -10.98 6.40
N HIS A 72 5.72 -10.87 7.35
CA HIS A 72 5.57 -11.44 8.69
C HIS A 72 4.95 -10.43 9.67
N HIS A 73 5.30 -9.15 9.53
CA HIS A 73 4.91 -8.03 10.39
C HIS A 73 4.22 -6.91 9.59
N PRO A 74 3.08 -7.19 8.92
CA PRO A 74 2.36 -6.21 8.10
C PRO A 74 1.87 -4.99 8.91
N GLU A 75 1.73 -5.12 10.24
CA GLU A 75 1.38 -4.03 11.15
C GLU A 75 2.34 -2.82 11.05
N GLN A 76 3.60 -3.04 10.65
CA GLN A 76 4.57 -1.95 10.45
C GLN A 76 4.10 -0.95 9.39
N ALA A 77 3.29 -1.37 8.41
CA ALA A 77 2.77 -0.50 7.36
C ALA A 77 1.47 0.22 7.73
N LEU A 78 0.89 0.01 8.92
CA LEU A 78 -0.31 0.73 9.37
C LEU A 78 -0.20 2.26 9.26
N PRO A 79 0.96 2.89 9.58
CA PRO A 79 1.15 4.32 9.38
C PRO A 79 0.99 4.79 7.92
N ILE A 80 1.09 3.91 6.92
CA ILE A 80 0.81 4.19 5.51
C ILE A 80 -0.63 3.83 5.15
N LEU A 81 -1.14 2.71 5.66
CA LEU A 81 -2.44 2.15 5.26
C LEU A 81 -3.61 2.92 5.88
N GLU A 82 -3.53 3.29 7.15
CA GLU A 82 -4.63 3.93 7.89
C GLU A 82 -5.11 5.23 7.25
N PRO A 83 -4.23 6.18 6.84
CA PRO A 83 -4.68 7.40 6.19
C PRO A 83 -5.36 7.17 4.82
N LEU A 84 -5.06 6.03 4.17
CA LEU A 84 -5.51 5.73 2.81
C LEU A 84 -6.76 4.83 2.77
N LYS A 85 -7.31 4.42 3.93
CA LYS A 85 -8.42 3.46 4.05
C LYS A 85 -9.71 3.88 3.34
N SER A 86 -9.88 5.17 3.08
CA SER A 86 -11.02 5.75 2.36
C SER A 86 -10.57 6.76 1.28
N ASP A 87 -9.41 6.53 0.65
CA ASP A 87 -8.88 7.46 -0.37
C ASP A 87 -9.87 7.70 -1.51
N LYS A 88 -10.02 8.95 -1.96
CA LYS A 88 -10.95 9.36 -3.04
C LYS A 88 -10.50 8.91 -4.43
N ALA A 89 -9.21 8.67 -4.63
CA ALA A 89 -8.66 8.22 -5.91
C ALA A 89 -8.77 6.70 -6.07
N LYS A 90 -9.42 6.25 -7.15
CA LYS A 90 -9.53 4.81 -7.45
C LYS A 90 -8.15 4.15 -7.58
N TYR A 91 -7.20 4.87 -8.17
CA TYR A 91 -5.84 4.37 -8.38
C TYR A 91 -5.12 4.06 -7.06
N VAL A 92 -5.29 4.90 -6.03
CA VAL A 92 -4.76 4.65 -4.69
C VAL A 92 -5.48 3.47 -4.04
N ARG A 93 -6.82 3.44 -4.07
CA ARG A 93 -7.61 2.33 -3.52
C ARG A 93 -7.24 0.97 -4.11
N ASP A 94 -6.98 0.94 -5.42
CA ASP A 94 -6.51 -0.27 -6.10
C ASP A 94 -5.18 -0.78 -5.54
N SER A 95 -4.23 0.13 -5.29
CA SER A 95 -2.92 -0.21 -4.72
C SER A 95 -3.04 -0.65 -3.25
N VAL A 96 -3.85 0.05 -2.42
CA VAL A 96 -4.13 -0.35 -1.02
C VAL A 96 -4.75 -1.75 -0.96
N GLY A 97 -5.79 -2.01 -1.76
CA GLY A 97 -6.43 -3.33 -1.80
C GLY A 97 -5.52 -4.44 -2.34
N ASN A 98 -4.57 -4.11 -3.22
CA ASN A 98 -3.54 -5.06 -3.66
C ASN A 98 -2.49 -5.32 -2.57
N TRP A 99 -2.06 -4.30 -1.85
CA TRP A 99 -1.15 -4.42 -0.71
C TRP A 99 -1.73 -5.36 0.35
N LEU A 100 -2.99 -5.13 0.74
CA LEU A 100 -3.69 -5.96 1.72
C LEU A 100 -3.89 -7.39 1.21
N ASN A 101 -4.22 -7.56 -0.07
CA ASN A 101 -4.35 -8.89 -0.64
C ASN A 101 -3.03 -9.68 -0.64
N ASP A 102 -1.91 -9.00 -0.86
CA ASP A 102 -0.58 -9.61 -0.77
C ASP A 102 -0.26 -10.02 0.67
N ALA A 103 -0.52 -9.14 1.65
CA ALA A 103 -0.36 -9.44 3.07
C ALA A 103 -1.23 -10.63 3.50
N GLY A 104 -2.46 -10.74 2.96
CA GLY A 104 -3.39 -11.82 3.28
C GLY A 104 -2.88 -13.22 2.89
N LYS A 105 -1.90 -13.32 1.99
CA LYS A 105 -1.29 -14.61 1.62
C LYS A 105 -0.38 -15.18 2.71
N THR A 106 0.06 -14.37 3.68
CA THR A 106 0.92 -14.79 4.79
C THR A 106 0.32 -14.49 6.16
N ARG A 107 -0.42 -13.39 6.28
CA ARG A 107 -1.09 -12.93 7.51
C ARG A 107 -2.58 -12.68 7.24
N PRO A 108 -3.37 -13.72 6.93
CA PRO A 108 -4.81 -13.58 6.67
C PRO A 108 -5.58 -13.07 7.89
N ASP A 109 -5.14 -13.45 9.09
CA ASP A 109 -5.66 -12.98 10.37
C ASP A 109 -5.64 -11.45 10.48
N PHE A 110 -4.48 -10.85 10.20
CA PHE A 110 -4.28 -9.40 10.22
C PHE A 110 -5.22 -8.69 9.23
N VAL A 111 -5.27 -9.17 7.98
CA VAL A 111 -6.05 -8.50 6.93
C VAL A 111 -7.55 -8.58 7.23
N VAL A 112 -8.05 -9.74 7.68
CA VAL A 112 -9.47 -9.88 8.04
C VAL A 112 -9.84 -8.97 9.21
N GLN A 113 -9.01 -8.90 10.26
CA GLN A 113 -9.26 -8.03 11.40
C GLN A 113 -9.22 -6.54 11.01
N LEU A 114 -8.24 -6.15 10.20
CA LEU A 114 -8.10 -4.77 9.73
C LEU A 114 -9.29 -4.35 8.86
N CYS A 115 -9.71 -5.18 7.90
CA CYS A 115 -10.86 -4.88 7.06
C CYS A 115 -12.16 -4.75 7.88
N LYS A 116 -12.41 -5.65 8.84
CA LYS A 116 -13.56 -5.55 9.75
C LYS A 116 -13.53 -4.25 10.55
N ARG A 117 -12.36 -3.88 11.08
CA ARG A 117 -12.20 -2.62 11.81
C ARG A 117 -12.47 -1.40 10.94
N TRP A 118 -11.93 -1.37 9.72
CA TRP A 118 -12.16 -0.27 8.79
C TRP A 118 -13.63 -0.14 8.37
N GLU A 119 -14.34 -1.25 8.14
CA GLU A 119 -15.78 -1.20 7.84
C GLU A 119 -16.61 -0.64 9.00
N ASN A 120 -16.20 -0.90 10.25
CA ASN A 120 -16.86 -0.32 11.43
C ASN A 120 -16.51 1.16 11.63
N GLU A 121 -15.28 1.58 11.32
CA GLU A 121 -14.80 2.96 11.50
C GLU A 121 -15.20 3.89 10.34
N SER A 122 -15.47 3.36 9.15
CA SER A 122 -15.61 4.14 7.92
C SER A 122 -16.61 3.49 6.95
N ASP A 123 -17.88 3.87 7.08
CA ASP A 123 -18.98 3.40 6.23
C ASP A 123 -19.04 4.11 4.86
N THR A 124 -17.91 4.15 4.15
CA THR A 124 -17.81 4.78 2.82
C THR A 124 -17.74 3.72 1.72
N LYS A 125 -18.18 4.07 0.51
CA LYS A 125 -18.05 3.19 -0.67
C LYS A 125 -16.57 2.93 -1.01
N GLU A 126 -15.70 3.88 -0.72
CA GLU A 126 -14.25 3.80 -0.89
C GLU A 126 -13.64 2.73 0.01
N THR A 127 -14.01 2.73 1.29
CA THR A 127 -13.55 1.72 2.27
C THR A 127 -14.03 0.33 1.87
N LYS A 128 -15.33 0.19 1.59
CA LYS A 128 -15.94 -1.07 1.12
C LYS A 128 -15.29 -1.61 -0.16
N TYR A 129 -14.88 -0.71 -1.06
CA TYR A 129 -14.15 -1.10 -2.27
C TYR A 129 -12.79 -1.73 -1.92
N ILE A 130 -12.04 -1.10 -1.02
CA ILE A 130 -10.73 -1.58 -0.58
C ILE A 130 -10.86 -2.92 0.14
N THR A 131 -11.79 -3.07 1.09
CA THR A 131 -11.95 -4.31 1.87
C THR A 131 -12.37 -5.48 0.98
N LYS A 132 -13.35 -5.27 0.09
CA LYS A 132 -13.74 -6.28 -0.92
C LYS A 132 -12.56 -6.72 -1.77
N LYS A 133 -11.73 -5.76 -2.22
CA LYS A 133 -10.54 -6.07 -3.03
C LYS A 133 -9.48 -6.79 -2.22
N ALA A 134 -9.23 -6.40 -0.97
CA ALA A 134 -8.26 -7.01 -0.08
C ALA A 134 -8.56 -8.50 0.16
N LEU A 135 -9.82 -8.83 0.41
CA LEU A 135 -10.26 -10.17 0.80
C LEU A 135 -10.52 -11.12 -0.38
N ARG A 136 -10.44 -10.65 -1.63
CA ARG A 136 -10.85 -11.40 -2.83
C ARG A 136 -10.26 -12.81 -2.96
N THR A 137 -9.02 -13.04 -2.51
CA THR A 137 -8.38 -14.37 -2.58
C THR A 137 -8.59 -15.21 -1.33
N LEU A 138 -9.00 -14.60 -0.22
CA LEU A 138 -9.33 -15.29 1.02
C LEU A 138 -10.76 -15.82 0.98
N SER A 139 -11.67 -15.10 0.34
CA SER A 139 -13.07 -15.51 0.16
C SER A 139 -13.27 -16.64 -0.87
N MET A 140 -12.22 -17.04 -1.60
CA MET A 140 -12.26 -18.15 -2.56
C MET A 140 -11.67 -19.46 -2.00
N LYS A 141 -11.26 -19.46 -0.73
CA LYS A 141 -10.84 -20.65 0.02
C LYS A 141 -11.93 -21.03 1.02
#